data_AF-A0A935L561-F1
#
_entry.id   AF-A0A935L561-F1
#
_cell.length_a   1.000
_cell.length_b   1.000
_cell.length_c   1.000
_cell.angle_alpha   90.00
_cell.angle_beta   90.00
_cell.angle_gamma   90.00
#
_symmetry.space_group_name_H-M   'P 1'
#
loop_
_entity.id
_entity.type
_entity.pdbx_description
1 polymer ?
#
loop_
_entity_poly.entity_id
_entity_poly.type
_entity_poly.pdbx_seq_one_letter_code
_entity_poly.pdbx_strand_id
1 'polypeptide(L)'
;MRCWREQETVQTRRDQEVPMTADWQPGVDAMEILVRADINRNFIEDAVPEFVLYWRDRGTLSSTWNSQFVQHVRRQWARYTTTLANDTTPRPMVPDWLPDPAVYDVLAMAGIGQDFGASLVPEFVLYWQESGAVLNTWNTKFLQYVKRQWAQRNTTTEVRHATRQAPGRTGSTRSRDLVEELSDRSWAG
;
A
#
# COMPACT_ATOMS: atom_id res chain seq x y z
N MET A 1 -40.31 -21.22 -26.20
CA MET A 1 -38.96 -21.63 -26.66
C MET A 1 -37.93 -20.57 -26.28
N ARG A 2 -37.48 -20.50 -25.01
CA ARG A 2 -36.49 -19.51 -24.52
C ARG A 2 -35.69 -20.05 -23.32
N CYS A 3 -34.94 -21.14 -23.50
CA CYS A 3 -34.10 -21.67 -22.40
C CYS A 3 -32.74 -22.20 -22.85
N TRP A 4 -32.40 -22.07 -24.14
CA TRP A 4 -31.23 -22.74 -24.72
C TRP A 4 -29.97 -21.86 -24.87
N ARG A 5 -30.03 -20.55 -24.58
CA ARG A 5 -28.86 -19.64 -24.73
C ARG A 5 -28.13 -19.29 -23.43
N GLU A 6 -28.68 -19.62 -22.26
CA GLU A 6 -28.05 -19.30 -20.95
C GLU A 6 -27.18 -20.45 -20.40
N GLN A 7 -27.24 -21.65 -21.00
CA GLN A 7 -26.47 -22.79 -20.51
C GLN A 7 -25.02 -22.80 -21.01
N GLU A 8 -24.72 -22.21 -22.17
CA GLU A 8 -23.36 -22.26 -22.75
C GLU A 8 -22.35 -21.43 -21.94
N THR A 9 -22.72 -20.25 -21.40
CA THR A 9 -21.76 -19.39 -20.66
C THR A 9 -21.41 -19.91 -19.27
N VAL A 10 -22.29 -20.72 -18.67
CA VAL A 10 -22.06 -21.36 -17.37
C VAL A 10 -21.23 -22.64 -17.53
N GLN A 11 -21.44 -23.38 -18.62
CA GLN A 11 -20.68 -24.60 -18.92
C GLN A 11 -19.21 -24.30 -19.21
N THR A 12 -18.89 -23.30 -20.04
CA THR A 12 -17.49 -22.93 -20.36
C THR A 12 -16.72 -22.39 -19.14
N ARG A 13 -17.41 -21.80 -18.15
CA ARG A 13 -16.80 -21.33 -16.89
C ARG A 13 -16.49 -22.47 -15.91
N ARG A 14 -17.28 -23.55 -15.93
CA ARG A 14 -17.05 -24.76 -15.12
C ARG A 14 -15.88 -25.59 -15.64
N ASP A 15 -15.66 -25.61 -16.95
CA ASP A 15 -14.50 -26.31 -17.57
C ASP A 15 -13.14 -25.68 -17.25
N GLN A 16 -13.10 -24.49 -16.63
CA GLN A 16 -11.87 -23.82 -16.20
C GLN A 16 -11.69 -23.83 -14.67
N GLU A 17 -12.48 -24.62 -13.94
CA GLU A 17 -12.36 -24.74 -12.49
C GLU A 17 -11.15 -25.60 -12.13
N VAL A 18 -10.01 -24.94 -11.90
CA VAL A 18 -8.75 -25.59 -11.54
C VAL A 18 -8.65 -25.71 -10.01
N PRO A 19 -8.18 -26.84 -9.45
CA PRO A 19 -7.85 -26.92 -8.03
C PRO A 19 -6.72 -25.97 -7.68
N MET A 20 -6.68 -25.50 -6.43
CA MET A 20 -5.55 -24.70 -5.95
C MET A 20 -4.26 -25.54 -5.96
N THR A 21 -3.23 -25.08 -6.68
CA THR A 21 -1.92 -25.75 -6.75
C THR A 21 -0.90 -25.07 -5.82
N ALA A 22 0.15 -25.81 -5.42
CA ALA A 22 1.16 -25.30 -4.48
C ALA A 22 2.05 -24.19 -5.08
N ASP A 23 2.14 -24.16 -6.41
CA ASP A 23 2.86 -23.21 -7.24
C ASP A 23 1.96 -22.06 -7.73
N TRP A 24 0.70 -22.02 -7.29
CA TRP A 24 -0.23 -20.97 -7.69
C TRP A 24 0.31 -19.59 -7.30
N GLN A 25 0.27 -18.67 -8.26
CA GLN A 25 0.61 -17.27 -8.07
C GLN A 25 -0.56 -16.39 -8.54
N PRO A 26 -0.81 -15.26 -7.86
CA PRO A 26 -1.78 -14.30 -8.34
C PRO A 26 -1.34 -13.77 -9.71
N GLY A 27 -2.31 -13.64 -10.61
CA GLY A 27 -2.08 -13.02 -11.91
C GLY A 27 -1.56 -11.59 -11.76
N VAL A 28 -0.80 -11.13 -12.76
CA VAL A 28 -0.22 -9.77 -12.78
C VAL A 28 -1.29 -8.70 -12.56
N ASP A 29 -2.46 -8.87 -13.16
CA ASP A 29 -3.61 -7.95 -13.01
C ASP A 29 -4.11 -7.88 -11.55
N ALA A 30 -4.17 -9.02 -10.85
CA ALA A 30 -4.60 -9.08 -9.46
C ALA A 30 -3.60 -8.37 -8.54
N MET A 31 -2.31 -8.56 -8.79
CA MET A 31 -1.24 -7.86 -8.09
C MET A 31 -1.33 -6.34 -8.34
N GLU A 32 -1.52 -5.92 -9.59
CA GLU A 32 -1.59 -4.50 -9.94
C GLU A 32 -2.81 -3.82 -9.30
N ILE A 33 -3.97 -4.48 -9.26
CA ILE A 33 -5.18 -3.96 -8.59
C ILE A 33 -4.90 -3.69 -7.11
N LEU A 34 -4.19 -4.60 -6.43
CA LEU A 34 -3.88 -4.47 -5.01
C LEU A 34 -2.82 -3.37 -4.76
N VAL A 35 -1.80 -3.28 -5.59
CA VAL A 35 -0.79 -2.20 -5.52
C VAL A 35 -1.43 -0.84 -5.76
N ARG A 36 -2.33 -0.72 -6.75
CA ARG A 36 -3.11 0.51 -7.00
C ARG A 36 -4.03 0.88 -5.84
N ALA A 37 -4.37 -0.06 -4.97
CA ALA A 37 -5.13 0.19 -3.74
C ALA A 37 -4.25 0.62 -2.54
N ASP A 38 -2.99 1.01 -2.78
CA ASP A 38 -1.99 1.39 -1.76
C ASP A 38 -1.67 0.25 -0.77
N ILE A 39 -1.93 -1.00 -1.20
CA ILE A 39 -1.52 -2.19 -0.46
C ILE A 39 -0.08 -2.50 -0.85
N ASN A 40 0.77 -2.69 0.16
CA ASN A 40 2.18 -2.95 -0.11
C ASN A 40 2.38 -4.31 -0.80
N ARG A 41 3.27 -4.35 -1.80
CA ARG A 41 3.61 -5.56 -2.54
C ARG A 41 4.04 -6.72 -1.64
N ASN A 42 4.88 -6.46 -0.64
CA ASN A 42 5.37 -7.52 0.25
C ASN A 42 4.21 -8.10 1.08
N PHE A 43 3.28 -7.26 1.55
CA PHE A 43 2.05 -7.74 2.22
C PHE A 43 1.21 -8.64 1.30
N ILE A 44 1.12 -8.30 0.02
CA ILE A 44 0.42 -9.13 -0.97
C ILE A 44 1.16 -10.45 -1.18
N GLU A 45 2.49 -10.41 -1.32
CA GLU A 45 3.34 -11.60 -1.53
C GLU A 45 3.30 -12.54 -0.30
N ASP A 46 3.33 -12.00 0.92
CA ASP A 46 3.20 -12.75 2.17
C ASP A 46 1.83 -13.41 2.33
N ALA A 47 0.77 -12.84 1.74
CA ALA A 47 -0.57 -13.43 1.76
C ALA A 47 -0.73 -14.61 0.78
N VAL A 48 0.15 -14.76 -0.21
CA VAL A 48 0.05 -15.84 -1.21
C VAL A 48 0.19 -17.24 -0.58
N PRO A 49 1.24 -17.54 0.23
CA PRO A 49 1.38 -18.84 0.88
C PRO A 49 0.20 -19.20 1.79
N GLU A 50 -0.31 -18.23 2.55
CA GLU A 50 -1.47 -18.43 3.44
C GLU A 50 -2.72 -18.81 2.61
N PHE A 51 -2.99 -18.06 1.55
CA PHE A 51 -4.14 -18.29 0.68
C PHE A 51 -4.06 -19.65 -0.04
N VAL A 52 -2.89 -19.98 -0.59
CA VAL A 52 -2.64 -21.28 -1.24
C VAL A 52 -2.84 -22.43 -0.26
N LEU A 53 -2.27 -22.32 0.96
CA LEU A 53 -2.40 -23.36 1.98
C LEU A 53 -3.87 -23.61 2.34
N TYR A 54 -4.64 -22.55 2.59
CA TYR A 54 -6.04 -22.64 2.97
C TYR A 54 -6.89 -23.30 1.89
N TRP A 55 -6.78 -22.85 0.63
CA TRP A 55 -7.64 -23.37 -0.44
C TRP A 55 -7.20 -24.74 -0.97
N ARG A 56 -5.91 -25.07 -0.87
CA ARG A 56 -5.41 -26.40 -1.17
C ARG A 56 -5.96 -27.45 -0.21
N ASP A 57 -5.98 -27.17 1.09
CA ASP A 57 -6.53 -28.09 2.10
C ASP A 57 -8.05 -28.29 1.93
N ARG A 58 -8.75 -27.28 1.43
CA ARG A 58 -10.20 -27.32 1.17
C ARG A 58 -10.58 -28.09 -0.10
N GLY A 59 -9.63 -28.38 -0.99
CA GLY A 59 -9.87 -29.13 -2.23
C GLY A 59 -10.94 -28.53 -3.15
N THR A 60 -11.23 -27.24 -3.02
CA THR A 60 -12.28 -26.57 -3.80
C THR A 60 -11.79 -26.28 -5.22
N LEU A 61 -12.66 -26.42 -6.21
CA LEU A 61 -12.38 -26.04 -7.60
C LEU A 61 -12.96 -24.64 -7.84
N SER A 62 -12.17 -23.75 -8.44
CA SER A 62 -12.63 -22.39 -8.77
C SER A 62 -11.90 -21.88 -10.00
N SER A 63 -12.62 -21.16 -10.86
CA SER A 63 -12.04 -20.42 -11.99
C SER A 63 -11.70 -18.96 -11.62
N THR A 64 -11.94 -18.56 -10.36
CA THR A 64 -11.89 -17.15 -9.92
C THR A 64 -10.90 -16.88 -8.78
N TRP A 65 -9.85 -17.71 -8.66
CA TRP A 65 -8.83 -17.59 -7.61
C TRP A 65 -8.23 -16.19 -7.50
N ASN A 66 -7.95 -15.53 -8.63
CA ASN A 66 -7.44 -14.15 -8.67
C ASN A 66 -8.39 -13.15 -7.99
N SER A 67 -9.70 -13.22 -8.30
CA SER A 67 -10.69 -12.33 -7.70
C SER A 67 -10.91 -12.64 -6.22
N GLN A 68 -10.88 -13.91 -5.84
CA GLN A 68 -10.98 -14.34 -4.44
C GLN A 68 -9.76 -13.88 -3.62
N PHE A 69 -8.56 -13.96 -4.19
CA PHE A 69 -7.34 -13.48 -3.58
C PHE A 69 -7.38 -11.96 -3.36
N VAL A 70 -7.78 -11.19 -4.38
CA VAL A 70 -7.94 -9.73 -4.23
C VAL A 70 -8.91 -9.39 -3.09
N GLN A 71 -10.04 -10.07 -2.99
CA GLN A 71 -10.99 -9.85 -1.89
C GLN A 71 -10.43 -10.28 -0.53
N HIS A 72 -9.66 -11.36 -0.48
CA HIS A 72 -9.02 -11.85 0.73
C HIS A 72 -8.02 -10.82 1.28
N VAL A 73 -7.09 -10.36 0.43
CA VAL A 73 -6.07 -9.37 0.79
C VAL A 73 -6.71 -8.04 1.18
N ARG A 74 -7.71 -7.55 0.45
CA ARG A 74 -8.43 -6.31 0.81
C ARG A 74 -9.08 -6.40 2.19
N ARG A 75 -9.62 -7.56 2.55
CA ARG A 75 -10.27 -7.78 3.85
C ARG A 75 -9.25 -7.85 4.99
N GLN A 76 -8.14 -8.57 4.78
CA GLN A 76 -7.04 -8.59 5.75
C GLN A 76 -6.47 -7.19 5.95
N TRP A 77 -6.24 -6.44 4.87
CA TRP A 77 -5.78 -5.06 4.92
C TRP A 77 -6.76 -4.12 5.62
N ALA A 78 -8.07 -4.24 5.35
CA ALA A 78 -9.08 -3.44 6.03
C ALA A 78 -9.13 -3.75 7.53
N ARG A 79 -8.98 -5.02 7.93
CA ARG A 79 -8.91 -5.41 9.35
C ARG A 79 -7.68 -4.84 10.02
N TYR A 80 -6.53 -4.95 9.36
CA TYR A 80 -5.26 -4.46 9.85
C TYR A 80 -5.25 -2.92 10.03
N THR A 81 -5.78 -2.19 9.04
CA THR A 81 -5.96 -0.73 9.15
C THR A 81 -7.02 -0.32 10.19
N THR A 82 -8.06 -1.13 10.38
CA THR A 82 -9.04 -0.90 11.46
C THR A 82 -8.41 -1.09 12.84
N THR A 83 -7.58 -2.11 13.04
CA THR A 83 -6.86 -2.31 14.30
C THR A 83 -5.91 -1.16 14.62
N LEU A 84 -5.28 -0.56 13.60
CA LEU A 84 -4.46 0.65 13.73
C LEU A 84 -5.29 1.90 14.11
N ALA A 85 -6.59 1.91 13.78
CA ALA A 85 -7.54 2.98 14.05
C ALA A 85 -8.39 2.74 15.32
N ASN A 86 -8.07 1.73 16.14
CA ASN A 86 -8.84 1.39 17.34
C ASN A 86 -8.82 2.46 18.45
N ASP A 87 -8.04 3.55 18.32
CA ASP A 87 -8.24 4.73 19.17
C ASP A 87 -9.52 5.43 18.70
N THR A 88 -10.65 5.03 19.29
CA THR A 88 -11.99 5.52 18.91
C THR A 88 -12.28 6.91 19.46
N THR A 89 -11.41 7.45 20.30
CA THR A 89 -11.52 8.80 20.85
C THR A 89 -10.65 9.76 20.04
N PRO A 90 -11.25 10.75 19.36
CA PRO A 90 -10.50 11.82 18.71
C PRO A 90 -9.71 12.60 19.77
N ARG A 91 -8.40 12.74 19.58
CA ARG A 91 -7.53 13.50 20.49
C ARG A 91 -6.65 14.47 19.68
N PRO A 92 -6.34 15.65 20.24
CA PRO A 92 -5.28 16.48 19.67
C PRO A 92 -3.93 15.73 19.75
N MET A 93 -3.00 16.11 18.88
CA MET A 93 -1.64 15.58 18.92
C MET A 93 -0.96 15.99 20.23
N VAL A 94 -0.32 15.03 20.92
CA VAL A 94 0.44 15.28 22.15
C VAL A 94 1.95 15.24 21.88
N PRO A 95 2.78 15.99 22.63
CA PRO A 95 4.24 16.09 22.38
C PRO A 95 4.99 14.76 22.50
N ASP A 96 4.45 13.88 23.34
CA ASP A 96 4.91 12.55 23.71
C ASP A 96 4.17 11.45 22.94
N TRP A 97 3.46 11.82 21.86
CA TRP A 97 2.78 10.85 21.00
C TRP A 97 3.79 9.93 20.33
N LEU A 98 3.49 8.63 20.38
CA LEU A 98 4.26 7.58 19.74
C LEU A 98 3.30 6.76 18.85
N PRO A 99 3.73 6.38 17.64
CA PRO A 99 2.97 5.44 16.83
C PRO A 99 2.82 4.09 17.53
N ASP A 100 1.71 3.41 17.30
CA ASP A 100 1.52 2.03 17.77
C ASP A 100 2.62 1.11 17.18
N PRO A 101 3.15 0.12 17.93
CA PRO A 101 4.08 -0.87 17.38
C PRO A 101 3.64 -1.48 16.04
N ALA A 102 2.35 -1.71 15.85
CA ALA A 102 1.78 -2.23 14.61
C ALA A 102 2.06 -1.33 13.40
N VAL A 103 2.24 -0.01 13.59
CA VAL A 103 2.66 0.93 12.53
C VAL A 103 4.01 0.51 11.97
N TYR A 104 4.96 0.20 12.84
CA TYR A 104 6.32 -0.16 12.45
C TYR A 104 6.36 -1.53 11.78
N ASP A 105 5.46 -2.44 12.13
CA ASP A 105 5.30 -3.71 11.43
C ASP A 105 4.80 -3.48 10.00
N VAL A 106 3.85 -2.55 9.78
CA VAL A 106 3.40 -2.17 8.42
C VAL A 106 4.55 -1.61 7.60
N LEU A 107 5.38 -0.76 8.21
CA LEU A 107 6.52 -0.15 7.56
C LEU A 107 7.59 -1.21 7.22
N ALA A 108 7.87 -2.12 8.15
CA ALA A 108 8.81 -3.20 7.94
C ALA A 108 8.36 -4.14 6.81
N MET A 109 7.07 -4.52 6.81
CA MET A 109 6.46 -5.23 5.68
C MET A 109 6.64 -4.42 4.41
N ALA A 110 6.52 -3.09 4.44
CA ALA A 110 6.75 -2.25 3.26
C ALA A 110 8.21 -2.12 2.79
N GLY A 111 9.15 -2.82 3.42
CA GLY A 111 10.59 -2.68 3.17
C GLY A 111 11.15 -1.35 3.68
N ILE A 112 10.40 -0.64 4.54
CA ILE A 112 10.80 0.61 5.16
C ILE A 112 11.37 0.28 6.54
N GLY A 113 12.63 0.62 6.78
CA GLY A 113 13.28 0.39 8.07
C GLY A 113 12.55 1.11 9.22
N GLN A 114 12.45 0.45 10.37
CA GLN A 114 11.80 1.04 11.56
C GLN A 114 12.48 2.33 12.01
N ASP A 115 13.82 2.40 11.91
CA ASP A 115 14.61 3.60 12.22
C ASP A 115 14.20 4.82 11.38
N PHE A 116 13.86 4.58 10.12
CA PHE A 116 13.40 5.63 9.22
C PHE A 116 12.06 6.20 9.71
N GLY A 117 11.11 5.33 10.03
CA GLY A 117 9.84 5.73 10.62
C GLY A 117 10.05 6.49 11.93
N ALA A 118 10.86 5.95 12.84
CA ALA A 118 11.13 6.57 14.14
C ALA A 118 11.74 7.98 14.01
N SER A 119 12.63 8.19 13.03
CA SER A 119 13.23 9.50 12.79
C SER A 119 12.23 10.59 12.38
N LEU A 120 11.07 10.21 11.84
CA LEU A 120 10.03 11.11 11.35
C LEU A 120 8.96 11.44 12.41
N VAL A 121 8.95 10.75 13.55
CA VAL A 121 7.97 10.99 14.62
C VAL A 121 8.03 12.42 15.15
N PRO A 122 9.21 12.99 15.50
CA PRO A 122 9.26 14.34 16.07
C PRO A 122 8.75 15.41 15.10
N GLU A 123 9.06 15.27 13.81
CA GLU A 123 8.59 16.19 12.78
C GLU A 123 7.07 16.12 12.62
N PHE A 124 6.52 14.91 12.59
CA PHE A 124 5.08 14.68 12.47
C PHE A 124 4.32 15.24 13.68
N VAL A 125 4.82 14.99 14.90
CA VAL A 125 4.22 15.50 16.14
C VAL A 125 4.21 17.02 16.13
N LEU A 126 5.34 17.65 15.81
CA LEU A 126 5.46 19.12 15.77
C LEU A 126 4.44 19.75 14.82
N TYR A 127 4.34 19.22 13.60
CA TYR A 127 3.40 19.73 12.59
C TYR A 127 1.94 19.63 13.06
N TRP A 128 1.54 18.47 13.56
CA TRP A 128 0.14 18.26 13.95
C TRP A 128 -0.21 18.90 15.29
N GLN A 129 0.77 19.09 16.18
CA GLN A 129 0.62 19.88 17.38
C GLN A 129 0.32 21.35 17.04
N GLU A 130 1.03 21.94 16.08
CA GLU A 130 0.78 23.31 15.62
C GLU A 130 -0.55 23.44 14.88
N SER A 131 -0.95 22.41 14.13
CA SER A 131 -2.23 22.41 13.40
C SER A 131 -3.47 22.43 14.32
N GLY A 132 -3.33 21.95 15.56
CA GLY A 132 -4.45 21.80 16.51
C GLY A 132 -5.53 20.81 16.08
N ALA A 133 -5.30 19.98 15.06
CA ALA A 133 -6.29 19.03 14.58
C ALA A 133 -6.60 17.97 15.64
N VAL A 134 -7.86 17.55 15.73
CA VAL A 134 -8.33 16.52 16.65
C VAL A 134 -8.76 15.32 15.83
N LEU A 135 -7.88 14.31 15.76
CA LEU A 135 -8.08 13.12 14.94
C LEU A 135 -8.00 11.86 15.80
N ASN A 136 -8.61 10.81 15.30
CA ASN A 136 -8.57 9.46 15.84
C ASN A 136 -7.73 8.51 14.94
N THR A 137 -7.08 9.07 13.92
CA THR A 137 -6.39 8.34 12.85
C THR A 137 -4.92 8.73 12.73
N TRP A 138 -4.29 9.12 13.84
CA TRP A 138 -2.88 9.53 13.87
C TRP A 138 -1.94 8.44 13.34
N ASN A 139 -2.15 7.18 13.70
CA ASN A 139 -1.37 6.04 13.19
C ASN A 139 -1.45 5.94 11.65
N THR A 140 -2.65 6.02 11.08
CA THR A 140 -2.85 5.93 9.63
C THR A 140 -2.27 7.14 8.90
N LYS A 141 -2.45 8.35 9.44
CA LYS A 141 -1.85 9.58 8.89
C LYS A 141 -0.32 9.52 8.94
N PHE A 142 0.25 8.98 10.01
CA PHE A 142 1.68 8.80 10.15
C PHE A 142 2.23 7.77 9.15
N LEU A 143 1.57 6.62 8.97
CA LEU A 143 1.96 5.63 7.94
C LEU A 143 2.02 6.25 6.54
N GLN A 144 1.00 7.02 6.16
CA GLN A 144 0.96 7.72 4.87
C GLN A 144 2.09 8.73 4.74
N TYR A 145 2.35 9.49 5.81
CA TYR A 145 3.42 10.46 5.86
C TYR A 145 4.80 9.81 5.66
N VAL A 146 5.08 8.71 6.36
CA VAL A 146 6.34 7.96 6.25
C VAL A 146 6.51 7.36 4.85
N LYS A 147 5.48 6.67 4.32
CA LYS A 147 5.52 6.07 2.97
C LYS A 147 5.89 7.09 1.89
N ARG A 148 5.32 8.29 2.00
CA ARG A 148 5.53 9.36 1.03
C ARG A 148 6.90 10.00 1.13
N GLN A 149 7.39 10.22 2.35
CA GLN A 149 8.78 10.64 2.59
C GLN A 149 9.78 9.61 2.05
N TRP A 150 9.49 8.32 2.23
CA TRP A 150 10.29 7.23 1.70
C TRP A 150 10.33 7.23 0.17
N ALA A 151 9.16 7.37 -0.48
CA ALA A 151 9.07 7.46 -1.94
C ALA A 151 9.86 8.66 -2.50
N GLN A 152 9.72 9.84 -1.89
CA GLN A 152 10.45 11.05 -2.31
C GLN A 152 11.98 10.88 -2.21
N ARG A 153 12.47 10.23 -1.15
CA ARG A 153 13.91 9.96 -0.98
C ARG A 153 14.42 8.94 -1.99
N ASN A 154 13.63 7.92 -2.32
CA ASN A 154 14.02 6.92 -3.32
C ASN A 154 14.05 7.52 -4.74
N THR A 155 13.07 8.34 -5.12
CA THR A 155 13.08 9.08 -6.40
C THR A 155 14.26 10.05 -6.49
N THR A 156 14.58 10.78 -5.42
CA THR A 156 15.73 11.70 -5.39
C THR A 156 17.07 10.98 -5.55
N THR A 157 17.16 9.76 -5.03
CA THR A 157 18.39 8.95 -5.11
C THR A 157 18.64 8.44 -6.53
N GLU A 158 17.61 8.03 -7.28
CA GLU A 158 17.74 7.62 -8.69
C GLU A 158 18.26 8.76 -9.60
N VAL A 159 17.80 9.99 -9.40
CA VAL A 159 18.26 11.16 -10.20
C VAL A 159 19.74 11.50 -9.94
N ARG A 160 20.22 11.28 -8.71
CA ARG A 160 21.63 11.50 -8.34
C ARG A 160 22.59 10.51 -8.99
N HIS A 161 22.14 9.29 -9.29
CA HIS A 161 22.94 8.30 -10.02
C HIS A 161 22.93 8.52 -11.55
N ALA A 162 21.88 9.12 -12.11
CA ALA A 162 21.82 9.46 -13.54
C ALA A 162 22.70 10.67 -13.94
N THR A 163 23.13 11.50 -12.98
CA THR A 163 23.86 12.76 -13.27
C THR A 163 25.41 12.61 -13.22
N ARG A 164 25.95 11.39 -13.21
CA ARG A 164 27.42 11.16 -13.28
C ARG A 164 27.96 10.77 -14.67
N GLN A 165 27.16 10.86 -15.74
CA GLN A 165 27.67 10.76 -17.11
C GLN A 165 27.01 11.78 -18.05
N ALA A 166 27.62 12.96 -18.20
CA ALA A 166 27.77 13.71 -19.46
C ALA A 166 28.24 15.15 -19.17
N PRO A 167 29.45 15.57 -19.59
CA PRO A 167 29.79 16.98 -19.64
C PRO A 167 29.27 17.57 -20.96
N GLY A 168 28.49 18.64 -20.85
CA GLY A 168 28.17 19.51 -21.98
C GLY A 168 26.68 19.58 -22.28
N ARG A 169 26.04 20.66 -21.82
CA ARG A 169 25.45 21.69 -22.71
C ARG A 169 24.82 22.80 -21.86
N THR A 170 25.12 24.01 -22.29
CA THR A 170 24.63 25.29 -21.76
C THR A 170 23.16 25.51 -22.16
N GLY A 171 22.40 26.12 -21.25
CA GLY A 171 21.21 26.90 -21.58
C GLY A 171 19.90 26.31 -21.07
N SER A 172 19.41 26.84 -19.95
CA SER A 172 18.10 27.49 -19.85
C SER A 172 17.69 27.60 -18.38
N THR A 173 17.75 28.81 -17.85
CA THR A 173 17.20 29.22 -16.55
C THR A 173 15.68 29.12 -16.59
N ARG A 174 15.14 27.93 -16.35
CA ARG A 174 13.69 27.72 -16.16
C ARG A 174 13.32 26.54 -15.27
N SER A 175 14.32 25.84 -14.72
CA SER A 175 14.11 24.64 -13.91
C SER A 175 14.23 24.89 -12.41
N ARG A 176 14.50 26.14 -11.99
CA ARG A 176 14.68 26.47 -10.57
C ARG A 176 13.38 26.86 -9.87
N ASP A 177 12.33 27.23 -10.63
CA ASP A 177 11.01 27.59 -10.08
C ASP A 177 10.12 26.38 -9.76
N LEU A 178 10.33 25.21 -10.39
CA LEU A 178 9.48 24.03 -10.18
C LEU A 178 9.71 23.30 -8.85
N VAL A 179 10.86 23.50 -8.20
CA VAL A 179 11.16 22.87 -6.91
C VAL A 179 10.61 23.71 -5.75
N GLU A 180 10.39 25.01 -5.98
CA GLU A 180 9.76 25.92 -5.03
C GLU A 180 8.22 25.92 -5.15
N GLU A 181 7.68 25.70 -6.36
CA GLU A 181 6.22 25.57 -6.61
C GLU A 181 5.65 24.19 -6.21
N LEU A 182 6.49 23.14 -6.10
CA LEU A 182 6.07 21.82 -5.58
C LEU A 182 6.13 21.71 -4.05
N SER A 183 6.46 22.80 -3.36
CA SER A 183 6.29 22.93 -1.90
C SER A 183 4.84 23.23 -1.49
N ASP A 184 3.91 23.26 -2.45
CA ASP A 184 2.47 23.47 -2.25
C ASP A 184 1.80 22.32 -1.47
N ARG A 185 1.93 22.40 -0.14
CA ARG A 185 0.85 22.57 0.86
C ARG A 185 -0.47 21.79 0.68
N SER A 186 -0.43 20.64 0.01
CA SER A 186 -1.62 19.83 -0.32
C SER A 186 -1.64 18.48 0.40
N TRP A 187 -1.18 18.43 1.66
CA TRP A 187 -1.32 17.22 2.51
C TRP A 187 -2.44 17.34 3.55
N ALA A 188 -3.13 18.47 3.58
CA ALA A 188 -4.20 18.80 4.54
C ALA A 188 -5.60 18.90 3.89
N GLY A 189 -5.79 18.32 2.71
CA GLY A 189 -7.11 18.15 2.08
C GLY A 189 -7.79 16.85 2.48
#